data_AF-A0A7Y5NB16-F1
#
_entry.id   AF-A0A7Y5NB16-F1
#
_cell.length_a   1.000
_cell.length_b   1.000
_cell.length_c   1.000
_cell.angle_alpha   90.00
_cell.angle_beta   90.00
_cell.angle_gamma   90.00
#
_symmetry.space_group_name_H-M   'P 1'
#
loop_
_entity.id
_entity.type
_entity.pdbx_description
1 polymer ?
#
loop_
_entity_poly.entity_id
_entity_poly.type
_entity_poly.pdbx_seq_one_letter_code
_entity_poly.pdbx_strand_id
1 'polypeptide(L)'
;MTKISTDRGQYLHNRSTRGLPLSAEEQIELQGWYDEMDEAEGKILNAARKDVDVTALRAQMDAVNQQLLAEVKRLQEITLENNRLLSINIALQEQLLRKLST
;
A
#
# COMPACT_ATOMS: atom_id res chain seq x y z
N MET A 1 -37.35 -5.57 -19.06
CA MET A 1 -36.13 -5.86 -19.84
C MET A 1 -35.85 -7.35 -19.73
N THR A 2 -35.81 -8.04 -20.86
CA THR A 2 -35.61 -9.49 -20.93
C THR A 2 -34.12 -9.77 -20.82
N LYS A 3 -33.71 -10.47 -19.76
CA LYS A 3 -32.31 -10.86 -19.54
C LYS A 3 -31.84 -11.73 -20.70
N ILE A 4 -30.77 -11.31 -21.39
CA ILE A 4 -30.25 -12.02 -22.55
C ILE A 4 -29.31 -13.13 -22.07
N SER A 5 -29.48 -14.35 -22.61
CA SER A 5 -28.58 -15.44 -22.29
C SER A 5 -27.16 -15.15 -22.80
N THR A 6 -26.14 -15.49 -22.02
CA THR A 6 -24.72 -15.29 -22.37
C THR A 6 -24.38 -15.82 -23.76
N ASP A 7 -24.91 -16.97 -24.14
CA ASP A 7 -24.67 -17.60 -25.45
C ASP A 7 -25.24 -16.77 -26.61
N ARG A 8 -26.38 -16.11 -26.39
CA ARG A 8 -27.04 -15.26 -27.40
C ARG A 8 -26.29 -13.95 -27.58
N GLY A 9 -25.90 -13.30 -26.48
CA GLY A 9 -25.08 -12.09 -26.52
C GLY A 9 -23.75 -12.34 -27.24
N GLN A 10 -23.06 -13.44 -26.90
CA GLN A 10 -21.79 -13.80 -27.53
C GLN A 10 -21.93 -14.13 -29.02
N TYR A 11 -23.01 -14.79 -29.43
CA TYR A 11 -23.31 -15.05 -30.84
C TYR A 11 -23.50 -13.74 -31.64
N LEU A 12 -24.28 -12.80 -31.10
CA LEU A 12 -24.53 -11.50 -31.74
C LEU A 12 -23.25 -10.65 -31.81
N HIS A 13 -22.46 -10.65 -30.74
CA HIS A 13 -21.13 -10.02 -30.69
C HIS A 13 -20.21 -10.57 -31.80
N ASN A 14 -20.13 -11.89 -31.95
CA ASN A 14 -19.30 -12.54 -32.95
C ASN A 14 -19.75 -12.23 -34.39
N ARG A 15 -21.07 -12.12 -34.63
CA ARG A 15 -21.59 -11.70 -35.93
C ARG A 15 -21.25 -10.25 -36.24
N SER A 16 -21.48 -9.36 -35.28
CA SER A 16 -21.19 -7.93 -35.40
C SER A 16 -19.71 -7.66 -35.69
N THR A 17 -18.80 -8.28 -34.94
CA THR A 17 -17.34 -8.11 -35.10
C THR A 17 -16.79 -8.67 -36.41
N ARG A 18 -17.50 -9.63 -37.02
CA ARG A 18 -17.19 -10.17 -38.37
C ARG A 18 -17.79 -9.34 -39.50
N GLY A 19 -18.48 -8.23 -39.19
CA GLY A 19 -19.13 -7.35 -40.15
C GLY A 19 -20.41 -7.95 -40.76
N LEU A 20 -20.99 -9.00 -40.15
CA LEU A 20 -22.27 -9.55 -40.60
C LEU A 20 -23.40 -8.64 -40.13
N PRO A 21 -24.38 -8.33 -40.98
CA PRO A 21 -25.48 -7.45 -40.62
C PRO A 21 -26.33 -8.08 -39.50
N LEU A 22 -26.73 -7.24 -38.56
CA LEU A 22 -27.70 -7.53 -37.50
C LEU A 22 -28.99 -6.76 -37.80
N SER A 23 -30.14 -7.36 -37.52
CA SER A 23 -31.42 -6.63 -37.56
C SER A 23 -31.48 -5.55 -36.47
N ALA A 24 -32.42 -4.61 -36.57
CA ALA A 24 -32.62 -3.58 -35.54
C ALA A 24 -32.94 -4.19 -34.16
N GLU A 25 -33.72 -5.28 -34.13
CA GLU A 25 -34.03 -6.02 -32.91
C GLU A 25 -32.78 -6.72 -32.35
N GLU A 26 -31.97 -7.34 -33.22
CA GLU A 26 -30.70 -7.96 -32.83
C GLU A 26 -29.67 -6.93 -32.31
N GLN A 27 -29.70 -5.69 -32.81
CA GLN A 27 -28.86 -4.61 -32.31
C GLN A 27 -29.29 -4.15 -30.92
N ILE A 28 -30.61 -4.04 -30.67
CA ILE A 28 -31.15 -3.72 -29.34
C ILE A 28 -30.80 -4.83 -28.35
N GLU A 29 -30.90 -6.10 -28.77
CA GLU A 29 -30.46 -7.24 -27.96
C GLU A 29 -28.96 -7.14 -27.65
N LEU A 30 -28.11 -6.92 -28.65
CA LEU A 30 -26.67 -6.81 -28.43
C LEU A 30 -26.31 -5.65 -27.49
N GLN A 31 -26.97 -4.50 -27.64
CA GLN A 31 -26.75 -3.34 -26.77
C GLN A 31 -27.15 -3.64 -25.32
N GLY A 32 -28.31 -4.26 -25.11
CA GLY A 32 -28.74 -4.64 -23.75
C GLY A 32 -27.78 -5.62 -23.08
N TRP A 33 -27.18 -6.52 -23.86
CA TRP A 33 -26.14 -7.43 -23.36
C TRP A 33 -24.84 -6.69 -23.00
N TYR A 34 -24.41 -5.70 -23.79
CA TYR A 34 -23.25 -4.86 -23.42
C TYR A 34 -23.52 -4.03 -22.17
N ASP A 35 -24.71 -3.44 -22.03
CA ASP A 35 -25.07 -2.66 -20.85
C ASP A 35 -25.02 -3.53 -19.57
N GLU A 36 -25.47 -4.79 -19.65
CA GLU A 36 -25.36 -5.76 -18.55
C GLU A 36 -23.90 -6.12 -18.21
N MET A 37 -23.03 -6.26 -19.22
CA MET A 37 -21.60 -6.52 -19.03
C MET A 37 -20.89 -5.33 -18.40
N ASP A 38 -21.13 -4.12 -18.90
CA ASP A 38 -20.57 -2.88 -18.36
C ASP A 38 -20.99 -2.67 -16.89
N GLU A 39 -22.25 -2.97 -16.54
CA GLU A 39 -22.71 -2.89 -15.15
C GLU A 39 -21.99 -3.93 -14.26
N ALA A 40 -21.80 -5.15 -14.75
CA ALA A 40 -21.07 -6.20 -14.04
C ALA A 40 -19.58 -5.84 -13.86
N GLU A 41 -18.94 -5.31 -14.89
CA GLU A 41 -17.56 -4.81 -14.84
C GLU A 41 -17.43 -3.65 -13.85
N GLY A 42 -18.35 -2.69 -13.89
CA GLY A 42 -18.38 -1.56 -12.96
C GLY A 42 -18.46 -2.01 -11.50
N LYS A 43 -19.25 -3.04 -11.20
CA LYS A 43 -19.34 -3.63 -9.85
C LYS A 43 -18.03 -4.28 -9.42
N ILE A 44 -17.36 -5.01 -10.31
CA ILE A 44 -16.06 -5.66 -10.03
C ILE A 44 -14.99 -4.60 -9.78
N LEU A 45 -14.91 -3.56 -10.62
CA LEU A 45 -13.94 -2.48 -10.49
C LEU A 45 -14.14 -1.69 -9.19
N ASN A 46 -15.39 -1.40 -8.82
CA ASN A 46 -15.70 -0.73 -7.56
C ASN A 46 -15.42 -1.61 -6.34
N ALA A 47 -15.66 -2.91 -6.41
CA ALA A 47 -15.33 -3.84 -5.32
C ALA A 47 -13.82 -4.06 -5.17
N ALA A 48 -13.06 -4.03 -6.27
CA ALA A 48 -11.61 -4.13 -6.29
C ALA A 48 -10.93 -2.84 -5.78
N ARG A 49 -11.65 -1.72 -5.76
CA ARG A 49 -11.20 -0.48 -5.14
C ARG A 49 -11.25 -0.64 -3.61
N LYS A 50 -10.24 -1.31 -3.08
CA LYS A 50 -9.89 -1.15 -1.67
C LYS A 50 -9.47 0.31 -1.53
N ASP A 51 -10.27 1.12 -0.84
CA ASP A 51 -9.90 2.48 -0.47
C ASP A 51 -8.70 2.41 0.47
N VAL A 52 -7.52 2.27 -0.11
CA VAL A 52 -6.26 2.42 0.59
C VAL A 52 -6.16 3.90 0.90
N ASP A 53 -6.41 4.24 2.15
CA ASP A 53 -6.22 5.60 2.62
C ASP A 53 -4.71 5.91 2.67
N VAL A 54 -4.21 6.41 1.54
CA VAL A 54 -2.82 6.85 1.37
C VAL A 54 -2.46 7.93 2.40
N THR A 55 -3.43 8.72 2.86
CA THR A 55 -3.21 9.74 3.90
C THR A 55 -2.93 9.08 5.24
N ALA A 56 -3.73 8.07 5.61
CA ALA A 56 -3.50 7.28 6.83
C ALA A 56 -2.15 6.55 6.81
N LEU A 57 -1.78 5.96 5.67
CA LEU A 57 -0.46 5.31 5.52
C LEU A 57 0.69 6.31 5.66
N ARG A 58 0.56 7.51 5.06
CA ARG A 58 1.58 8.56 5.18
C ARG A 58 1.72 9.05 6.62
N ALA A 59 0.61 9.25 7.32
CA ALA A 59 0.63 9.61 8.73
C ALA A 59 1.30 8.54 9.61
N GLN A 60 1.07 7.26 9.32
CA GLN A 60 1.76 6.16 10.01
C GLN A 60 3.28 6.17 9.75
N MET A 61 3.69 6.38 8.50
CA MET A 61 5.11 6.49 8.15
C MET A 61 5.78 7.67 8.87
N ASP A 62 5.13 8.83 8.89
CA ASP A 62 5.64 10.03 9.56
C ASP A 62 5.79 9.81 11.07
N ALA A 63 4.82 9.16 11.71
CA ALA A 63 4.88 8.80 13.12
C ALA A 63 6.05 7.86 13.43
N VAL A 64 6.25 6.81 12.62
CA VAL A 64 7.37 5.87 12.79
C VAL A 64 8.71 6.57 12.60
N ASN A 65 8.83 7.46 11.61
CA ASN A 65 10.06 8.23 11.38
C ASN A 65 10.38 9.15 12.56
N GLN A 66 9.37 9.81 13.14
CA GLN A 66 9.57 10.65 14.33
C GLN A 66 10.03 9.82 15.54
N GLN A 67 9.45 8.63 15.75
CA GLN A 67 9.88 7.72 16.81
C GLN A 67 11.32 7.26 16.61
N LEU A 68 11.69 6.90 15.39
CA LEU A 68 13.04 6.47 15.06
C LEU A 68 14.07 7.59 15.33
N LEU A 69 13.77 8.82 14.91
CA LEU A 69 14.64 9.97 15.16
C LEU A 69 14.82 10.25 16.65
N ALA A 70 13.74 10.14 17.44
CA ALA A 70 13.79 10.29 18.88
C ALA A 70 14.70 9.24 19.53
N GLU A 71 14.57 7.97 19.12
CA GLU A 71 15.39 6.90 19.69
C GLU A 71 16.85 6.96 19.24
N VAL A 72 17.13 7.36 18.00
CA VAL A 72 18.50 7.62 17.55
C VAL A 72 19.16 8.71 18.41
N LYS A 73 18.44 9.79 18.69
CA LYS A 73 18.95 10.87 19.56
C LYS A 73 19.24 10.36 20.97
N ARG A 74 18.34 9.56 21.53
CA ARG A 74 18.52 8.95 22.85
C ARG A 74 19.74 8.03 22.90
N LEU A 75 19.95 7.22 21.86
CA LEU A 75 21.12 6.36 21.75
C LEU A 75 22.42 7.16 21.70
N GLN A 76 22.43 8.30 20.98
CA GLN A 76 23.58 9.19 20.93
C GLN A 76 23.89 9.79 22.30
N GLU A 77 22.87 10.24 23.05
CA GLU A 77 23.03 10.77 24.40
C GLU A 77 23.60 9.71 25.36
N ILE A 78 23.05 8.50 25.34
CA ILE A 78 23.55 7.37 26.14
C ILE A 78 25.01 7.03 25.78
N THR A 79 25.33 7.02 24.49
CA THR A 79 26.70 6.72 24.01
C THR A 79 27.70 7.74 24.51
N LEU A 80 27.33 9.03 24.45
CA LEU A 80 28.19 10.11 24.92
C LEU A 80 28.43 10.02 26.43
N GLU A 81 27.38 9.75 27.20
CA GLU A 81 27.49 9.60 28.65
C GLU A 81 28.32 8.36 29.04
N ASN A 82 28.13 7.23 28.36
CA ASN A 82 28.95 6.04 28.58
C ASN A 82 30.44 6.31 28.33
N ASN A 83 30.78 7.01 27.25
CA ASN A 83 32.16 7.36 26.95
C ASN A 83 32.77 8.29 28.01
N ARG A 84 31.97 9.23 28.53
CA ARG A 84 32.37 10.12 29.63
C ARG A 84 32.67 9.33 30.90
N LEU A 85 31.78 8.41 31.28
CA LEU A 85 31.93 7.55 32.46
C LEU A 85 33.14 6.63 32.35
N LEU A 86 33.37 6.03 31.18
CA LEU A 86 34.56 5.22 30.91
C LEU A 86 35.85 6.02 31.09
N SER A 87 35.89 7.24 30.55
CA SER A 87 37.06 8.12 30.68
C SER A 87 37.36 8.47 32.15
N ILE A 88 36.32 8.77 32.94
CA ILE A 88 36.45 9.03 34.38
C ILE A 88 36.94 7.79 35.11
N ASN A 89 36.40 6.61 34.78
CA ASN A 89 36.77 5.36 35.43
C ASN A 89 38.27 5.06 35.21
N ILE A 90 38.75 5.20 33.97
CA ILE A 90 40.16 5.04 33.62
C ILE A 90 41.04 6.02 34.43
N ALA A 91 40.68 7.31 34.46
CA ALA A 91 41.45 8.31 35.21
C ALA A 91 41.52 8.00 36.72
N LEU A 92 40.42 7.53 37.31
CA LEU A 92 40.38 7.13 38.72
C LEU A 92 41.23 5.88 38.99
N GLN A 93 41.18 4.89 38.10
CA GLN A 93 42.02 3.69 38.20
C GLN A 93 43.51 4.04 38.14
N GLU A 94 43.92 4.92 37.22
CA GLU A 94 45.30 5.41 37.15
C GLU A 94 45.73 6.13 38.43
N GLN A 95 44.86 6.97 39.00
CA GLN A 95 45.17 7.68 40.24
C GLN A 95 45.35 6.72 41.42
N LEU A 96 44.52 5.68 41.53
CA LEU A 96 44.64 4.66 42.56
C LEU A 96 45.95 3.88 42.41
N LEU A 97 46.31 3.47 41.19
CA LEU A 97 47.57 2.77 40.93
C LEU A 97 48.78 3.61 41.32
N ARG A 98 48.78 4.92 41.01
CA ARG A 98 49.86 5.84 41.44
C ARG A 98 49.96 5.89 42.97
N LYS A 99 48.83 6.05 43.67
CA LYS A 99 48.80 6.11 45.14
C LYS A 99 49.23 4.81 45.82
N LEU A 100 48.98 3.65 45.20
CA LEU A 100 49.41 2.34 45.72
C LEU A 100 50.90 2.05 45.44
N SER A 101 51.51 2.75 44.47
CA SER A 101 52.93 2.64 44.12
C SER A 101 53.84 3.61 44.88
N THR A 102 53.28 4.49 45.72
CA THR A 102 54.01 5.44 46.59
C THR A 102 53.91 4.98 48.03
#